data_AF-K0NPV2-F1
#
_entry.id   AF-K0NPV2-F1
#
_cell.length_a   1.000
_cell.length_b   1.000
_cell.length_c   1.000
_cell.angle_alpha   90.00
_cell.angle_beta   90.00
_cell.angle_gamma   90.00
#
_symmetry.space_group_name_H-M   'P 1'
#
loop_
_entity.id
_entity.type
_entity.pdbx_description
1 polymer ?
#
loop_
_entity_poly.entity_id
_entity_poly.type
_entity_poly.pdbx_seq_one_letter_code
_entity_poly.pdbx_strand_id
1 'polypeptide(L)'
;MNQFNKAMSGLAAVMRTMPFFASAEYESRKLTVTLKRQYVSTFSMYSSESISWNNLLFRKIGNKFGKTLFRKLVQCANDGYCAIPIQDLRYLLGVSKGYRNNQILKQIDDSMIYLAPFFENLGYRIERGKSRRIIGINFSFKRCNPRFLLSLEHEEKYLRNIATNSCLTPQDKKHAKEIFIKNYLR
;
A
#
# COMPACT_ATOMS: atom_id res chain seq x y z
N MET A 1 -20.11 23.11 -12.29
CA MET A 1 -19.21 21.98 -12.62
C MET A 1 -19.23 20.99 -11.47
N ASN A 2 -19.61 19.71 -11.68
CA ASN A 2 -19.69 18.70 -10.61
C ASN A 2 -18.32 18.46 -9.95
N GLN A 3 -18.28 18.18 -8.65
CA GLN A 3 -17.09 17.85 -7.85
C GLN A 3 -16.21 16.80 -8.53
N PHE A 4 -16.80 15.80 -9.17
CA PHE A 4 -16.07 14.80 -9.96
C PHE A 4 -15.28 15.44 -11.12
N ASN A 5 -15.90 16.29 -11.92
CA ASN A 5 -15.24 16.96 -13.05
C ASN A 5 -14.11 17.86 -12.56
N LYS A 6 -14.29 18.55 -11.43
CA LYS A 6 -13.24 19.37 -10.81
C LYS A 6 -12.07 18.51 -10.35
N ALA A 7 -12.33 17.37 -9.72
CA ALA A 7 -11.29 16.42 -9.30
C ALA A 7 -10.52 15.85 -10.50
N MET A 8 -11.21 15.47 -11.57
CA MET A 8 -10.58 14.94 -12.79
C MET A 8 -9.75 16.00 -13.53
N SER A 9 -10.22 17.25 -13.58
CA SER A 9 -9.44 18.36 -14.13
C SER A 9 -8.19 18.63 -13.29
N GLY A 10 -8.31 18.59 -11.96
CA GLY A 10 -7.17 18.69 -11.05
C GLY A 10 -6.17 17.54 -11.23
N LEU A 11 -6.65 16.32 -11.41
CA LEU A 11 -5.79 15.16 -11.70
C LEU A 11 -5.01 15.36 -13.00
N ALA A 12 -5.66 15.79 -14.08
CA ALA A 12 -5.00 16.10 -15.35
C ALA A 12 -3.90 17.16 -15.17
N ALA A 13 -4.18 18.23 -14.40
CA ALA A 13 -3.20 19.26 -14.10
C ALA A 13 -1.98 18.72 -13.34
N VAL A 14 -2.18 17.85 -12.35
CA VAL A 14 -1.08 17.20 -11.63
C VAL A 14 -0.30 16.26 -12.55
N MET A 15 -0.96 15.49 -13.41
CA MET A 15 -0.28 14.57 -14.32
C MET A 15 0.63 15.31 -15.31
N ARG A 16 0.27 16.52 -15.73
CA ARG A 16 1.13 17.38 -16.57
C ARG A 16 2.43 17.80 -15.88
N THR A 17 2.46 17.88 -14.55
CA THR A 17 3.68 18.24 -13.81
C THR A 17 4.58 17.04 -13.53
N MET A 18 4.07 15.81 -13.72
CA MET A 18 4.86 14.60 -13.51
C MET A 18 5.80 14.34 -14.67
N PRO A 19 7.01 13.79 -14.41
CA PRO A 19 8.02 13.60 -15.45
C PRO A 19 7.64 12.55 -16.50
N PHE A 20 6.69 11.66 -16.19
CA PHE A 20 6.34 10.48 -16.98
C PHE A 20 5.37 10.75 -18.12
N PHE A 21 4.50 11.77 -17.99
CA PHE A 21 3.46 12.06 -18.96
C PHE A 21 3.94 13.12 -19.96
N ALA A 22 3.67 12.87 -21.24
CA ALA A 22 3.82 13.84 -22.31
C ALA A 22 2.60 14.79 -22.36
N SER A 23 1.41 14.26 -22.11
CA SER A 23 0.16 15.03 -22.02
C SER A 23 -0.84 14.36 -21.07
N ALA A 24 -1.76 15.16 -20.54
CA ALA A 24 -2.91 14.71 -19.78
C ALA A 24 -4.05 15.71 -19.96
N GLU A 25 -5.21 15.26 -20.42
CA GLU A 25 -6.35 16.11 -20.78
C GLU A 25 -7.64 15.49 -20.30
N TYR A 26 -8.49 16.30 -19.66
CA TYR A 26 -9.81 15.88 -19.24
C TYR A 26 -10.86 16.71 -19.96
N GLU A 27 -11.59 16.05 -20.86
CA GLU A 27 -12.66 16.66 -21.65
C GLU A 27 -13.80 15.66 -21.81
N SER A 28 -15.05 16.13 -21.86
CA SER A 28 -16.22 15.27 -22.14
C SER A 28 -16.27 14.01 -21.28
N ARG A 29 -15.93 14.15 -19.99
CA ARG A 29 -15.85 13.06 -18.98
C ARG A 29 -14.80 11.98 -19.27
N LYS A 30 -13.87 12.22 -20.19
CA LYS A 30 -12.77 11.33 -20.54
C LYS A 30 -11.43 11.95 -20.15
N LEU A 31 -10.62 11.22 -19.38
CA LEU A 31 -9.23 11.57 -19.12
C LEU A 31 -8.36 10.82 -20.13
N THR A 32 -7.73 11.56 -21.05
CA THR A 32 -6.76 11.04 -22.00
C THR A 32 -5.36 11.39 -21.51
N VAL A 33 -4.46 10.40 -21.46
CA VAL A 33 -3.07 10.59 -21.01
C VAL A 33 -2.12 9.95 -22.00
N THR A 34 -0.99 10.60 -22.25
CA THR A 34 0.08 10.08 -23.10
C THR A 34 1.36 9.97 -22.28
N LEU A 35 2.00 8.81 -22.30
CA LEU A 35 3.31 8.59 -21.66
C LEU A 35 4.42 9.08 -22.59
N LYS A 36 5.50 9.62 -22.02
CA LYS A 36 6.72 9.85 -22.81
C LYS A 36 7.29 8.49 -23.22
N ARG A 37 7.79 8.39 -24.46
CA ARG A 37 8.27 7.15 -25.08
C ARG A 37 9.25 6.36 -24.19
N GLN A 38 10.16 7.06 -23.53
CA GLN A 38 11.16 6.46 -22.63
C GLN A 38 10.59 5.71 -21.42
N TYR A 39 9.36 6.02 -21.00
CA TYR A 39 8.70 5.36 -19.87
C TYR A 39 7.68 4.31 -20.32
N VAL A 40 7.38 4.17 -21.61
CA VAL A 40 6.38 3.21 -22.10
C VAL A 40 6.73 1.80 -21.62
N SER A 41 7.99 1.37 -21.78
CA SER A 41 8.45 0.05 -21.33
C SER A 41 8.25 -0.16 -19.83
N THR A 42 8.44 0.87 -19.00
CA THR A 42 8.21 0.80 -17.54
C THR A 42 6.76 0.48 -17.19
N PHE A 43 5.79 0.92 -18.00
CA PHE A 43 4.36 0.70 -17.75
C PHE A 43 3.76 -0.45 -18.55
N SER A 44 4.35 -0.85 -19.68
CA SER A 44 3.79 -1.84 -20.60
C SER A 44 4.55 -3.17 -20.63
N MET A 45 5.81 -3.24 -20.20
CA MET A 45 6.52 -4.52 -20.16
C MET A 45 6.15 -5.27 -18.90
N TYR A 46 5.45 -6.38 -19.08
CA TYR A 46 5.20 -7.35 -18.03
C TYR A 46 6.28 -8.44 -18.06
N SER A 47 7.03 -8.57 -16.98
CA SER A 47 8.12 -9.54 -16.79
C SER A 47 7.92 -10.35 -15.51
N SER A 48 8.76 -11.36 -15.28
CA SER A 48 8.82 -12.09 -14.00
C SER A 48 9.17 -11.18 -12.80
N GLU A 49 9.79 -10.03 -13.06
CA GLU A 49 10.14 -9.02 -12.05
C GLU A 49 9.01 -8.01 -11.81
N SER A 50 7.93 -8.09 -12.60
CA SER A 50 6.79 -7.18 -12.46
C SER A 50 5.99 -7.47 -11.21
N ILE A 51 5.64 -6.41 -10.50
CA ILE A 51 4.77 -6.49 -9.33
C ILE A 51 3.33 -6.44 -9.81
N SER A 52 2.59 -7.51 -9.55
CA SER A 52 1.14 -7.54 -9.77
C SER A 52 0.40 -7.29 -8.46
N TRP A 53 -0.79 -6.74 -8.55
CA TRP A 53 -1.76 -6.75 -7.46
C TRP A 53 -3.18 -6.86 -8.00
N ASN A 54 -4.08 -7.41 -7.18
CA ASN A 54 -5.50 -7.50 -7.49
C ASN A 54 -6.15 -6.16 -7.15
N ASN A 55 -6.59 -5.43 -8.19
CA ASN A 55 -7.23 -4.12 -8.03
C ASN A 55 -8.53 -4.16 -7.22
N LEU A 56 -9.29 -5.27 -7.25
CA LEU A 56 -10.49 -5.44 -6.43
C LEU A 56 -10.15 -5.51 -4.95
N LEU A 57 -9.03 -6.18 -4.61
CA LEU A 57 -8.54 -6.21 -3.24
C LEU A 57 -7.98 -4.86 -2.80
N PHE A 58 -7.13 -4.30 -3.65
CA PHE A 58 -6.41 -3.06 -3.39
C PHE A 58 -7.36 -1.86 -3.20
N ARG A 59 -8.43 -1.74 -3.99
CA ARG A 59 -9.39 -0.63 -3.87
C ARG A 59 -10.13 -0.63 -2.54
N LYS A 60 -10.37 -1.81 -1.97
CA LYS A 60 -11.15 -2.06 -0.74
C LYS A 60 -10.34 -1.78 0.55
N ILE A 61 -9.01 -1.57 0.46
CA ILE A 61 -8.20 -1.13 1.60
C ILE A 61 -8.59 0.32 1.92
N GLY A 62 -9.20 0.59 3.08
CA GLY A 62 -9.72 1.92 3.40
C GLY A 62 -8.64 2.97 3.76
N ASN A 63 -7.44 2.52 4.14
CA ASN A 63 -6.36 3.38 4.61
C ASN A 63 -5.33 3.69 3.50
N LYS A 64 -5.02 4.98 3.29
CA LYS A 64 -4.05 5.43 2.27
C LYS A 64 -2.64 4.90 2.52
N PHE A 65 -2.18 4.91 3.77
CA PHE A 65 -0.86 4.40 4.14
C PHE A 65 -0.83 2.88 4.02
N GLY A 66 -1.90 2.20 4.45
CA GLY A 66 -2.12 0.77 4.26
C GLY A 66 -2.07 0.36 2.79
N LYS A 67 -2.69 1.12 1.87
CA LYS A 67 -2.55 0.87 0.41
C LYS A 67 -1.09 0.93 -0.03
N THR A 68 -0.38 1.96 0.43
CA THR A 68 1.01 2.18 0.02
C THR A 68 1.93 1.07 0.55
N LEU A 69 1.77 0.71 1.82
CA LEU A 69 2.49 -0.39 2.44
C LEU A 69 2.11 -1.72 1.83
N PHE A 70 0.82 -1.98 1.54
CA PHE A 70 0.38 -3.20 0.85
C PHE A 70 1.17 -3.42 -0.44
N ARG A 71 1.23 -2.40 -1.31
CA ARG A 71 2.00 -2.51 -2.56
C ARG A 71 3.45 -2.84 -2.27
N LYS A 72 4.09 -2.15 -1.32
CA LYS A 72 5.51 -2.35 -0.98
C LYS A 72 5.76 -3.76 -0.42
N LEU A 73 4.94 -4.23 0.51
CA LEU A 73 5.08 -5.57 1.11
C LEU A 73 4.81 -6.69 0.10
N VAL A 74 3.89 -6.50 -0.85
CA VAL A 74 3.70 -7.44 -1.98
C VAL A 74 4.97 -7.57 -2.83
N GLN A 75 5.73 -6.49 -3.06
CA GLN A 75 7.02 -6.55 -3.79
C GLN A 75 8.02 -7.46 -3.07
N CYS A 76 7.97 -7.50 -1.74
CA CYS A 76 8.86 -8.28 -0.90
C CYS A 76 8.23 -9.62 -0.46
N ALA A 77 7.11 -10.03 -1.06
CA ALA A 77 6.34 -11.17 -0.56
C ALA A 77 7.14 -12.48 -0.58
N ASN A 78 7.97 -12.64 -1.61
CA ASN A 78 8.86 -13.77 -1.79
C ASN A 78 9.97 -13.84 -0.74
N ASP A 79 10.30 -12.75 -0.05
CA ASP A 79 11.35 -12.75 0.98
C ASP A 79 10.75 -12.87 2.39
N GLY A 80 9.48 -12.49 2.56
CA GLY A 80 8.86 -12.42 3.88
C GLY A 80 9.39 -11.26 4.75
N TYR A 81 10.19 -10.37 4.17
CA TYR A 81 10.91 -9.32 4.88
C TYR A 81 11.07 -8.07 4.02
N CYS A 82 10.90 -6.89 4.62
CA CYS A 82 11.11 -5.62 3.95
C CYS A 82 11.69 -4.57 4.92
N ALA A 83 12.99 -4.26 4.76
CA ALA A 83 13.63 -3.15 5.44
C ALA A 83 13.45 -1.85 4.66
N ILE A 84 13.01 -0.78 5.31
CA ILE A 84 12.80 0.52 4.68
C ILE A 84 13.44 1.61 5.55
N PRO A 85 14.43 2.36 5.02
CA PRO A 85 14.96 3.54 5.70
C PRO A 85 13.84 4.54 6.01
N ILE A 86 13.93 5.22 7.15
CA ILE A 86 12.83 6.10 7.60
C ILE A 86 12.56 7.27 6.64
N GLN A 87 13.59 7.75 5.93
CA GLN A 87 13.43 8.81 4.93
C GLN A 87 12.72 8.31 3.68
N ASP A 88 13.08 7.12 3.21
CA ASP A 88 12.40 6.48 2.08
C ASP A 88 10.95 6.16 2.43
N LEU A 89 10.70 5.72 3.67
CA LEU A 89 9.35 5.48 4.16
C LEU A 89 8.52 6.77 4.18
N ARG A 90 9.09 7.90 4.62
CA ARG A 90 8.42 9.21 4.58
C ARG A 90 8.04 9.60 3.15
N TYR A 91 8.98 9.44 2.23
CA TYR A 91 8.75 9.71 0.81
C TYR A 91 7.66 8.80 0.24
N LEU A 92 7.77 7.49 0.49
CA LEU A 92 6.83 6.48 0.03
C LEU A 92 5.40 6.75 0.52
N LEU A 93 5.24 7.09 1.80
CA LEU A 93 3.95 7.43 2.41
C LEU A 93 3.42 8.80 1.96
N GLY A 94 4.26 9.63 1.33
CA GLY A 94 3.89 10.98 0.88
C GLY A 94 3.47 11.90 2.02
N VAL A 95 4.15 11.80 3.16
CA VAL A 95 3.88 12.66 4.32
C VAL A 95 4.62 13.99 4.20
N SER A 96 4.07 15.06 4.80
CA SER A 96 4.75 16.36 4.81
C SER A 96 6.01 16.33 5.67
N LYS A 97 6.96 17.25 5.39
CA LYS A 97 8.24 17.34 6.13
C LYS A 97 8.04 17.53 7.66
N GLY A 98 6.92 18.12 8.08
CA GLY A 98 6.58 18.35 9.48
C GLY A 98 6.07 17.12 10.24
N TYR A 99 5.82 15.98 9.58
CA TYR A 99 5.39 14.77 10.29
C TYR A 99 6.45 14.31 11.28
N ARG A 100 6.06 14.15 12.54
CA ARG A 100 6.92 13.57 13.59
C ARG A 100 6.99 12.05 13.45
N ASN A 101 8.07 11.44 13.94
CA ASN A 101 8.25 9.99 13.86
C ASN A 101 7.12 9.21 14.55
N ASN A 102 6.61 9.69 15.69
CA ASN A 102 5.48 9.06 16.38
C ASN A 102 4.18 9.08 15.54
N GLN A 103 3.97 10.12 14.74
CA GLN A 103 2.83 10.19 13.83
C GLN A 103 2.98 9.16 12.71
N ILE A 104 4.20 8.98 12.18
CA ILE A 104 4.47 7.94 11.18
C ILE A 104 4.24 6.55 11.75
N LEU A 105 4.79 6.26 12.94
CA LEU A 105 4.58 4.98 13.61
C LEU A 105 3.10 4.71 13.83
N LYS A 106 2.33 5.71 14.30
CA LYS A 106 0.87 5.60 14.40
C LYS A 106 0.22 5.24 13.07
N GLN A 107 0.64 5.85 11.95
CA GLN A 107 0.10 5.48 10.64
C GLN A 107 0.49 4.07 10.20
N ILE A 108 1.65 3.56 10.63
CA ILE A 108 2.04 2.16 10.41
C ILE A 108 1.14 1.25 11.24
N ASP A 109 0.94 1.53 12.53
CA ASP A 109 0.06 0.77 13.41
C ASP A 109 -1.37 0.70 12.84
N ASP A 110 -1.94 1.85 12.49
CA ASP A 110 -3.26 1.95 11.87
C ASP A 110 -3.32 1.13 10.56
N SER A 111 -2.21 1.09 9.80
CA SER A 111 -2.13 0.31 8.56
C SER A 111 -2.08 -1.20 8.81
N MET A 112 -1.53 -1.66 9.94
CA MET A 112 -1.42 -3.09 10.24
C MET A 112 -2.78 -3.76 10.32
N ILE A 113 -3.79 -3.06 10.82
CA ILE A 113 -5.19 -3.52 10.87
C ILE A 113 -5.71 -3.88 9.47
N TYR A 114 -5.42 -3.04 8.48
CA TYR A 114 -5.86 -3.26 7.10
C TYR A 114 -5.04 -4.30 6.35
N LEU A 115 -3.80 -4.56 6.80
CA LEU A 115 -2.86 -5.46 6.13
C LEU A 115 -2.92 -6.88 6.69
N ALA A 116 -3.30 -7.02 7.96
CA ALA A 116 -3.37 -8.30 8.67
C ALA A 116 -4.17 -9.41 7.97
N PRO A 117 -5.28 -9.15 7.23
CA PRO A 117 -5.94 -10.21 6.49
C PRO A 117 -5.02 -10.86 5.44
N PHE A 118 -4.17 -10.06 4.79
CA PHE A 118 -3.40 -10.49 3.63
C PHE A 118 -2.11 -11.20 4.02
N PHE A 119 -1.44 -10.75 5.07
CA PHE A 119 -0.12 -11.24 5.46
C PHE A 119 -0.21 -12.07 6.76
N GLU A 120 0.18 -13.35 6.69
CA GLU A 120 0.32 -14.23 7.85
C GLU A 120 1.60 -13.86 8.63
N ASN A 121 1.58 -13.94 9.97
CA ASN A 121 2.68 -13.56 10.85
C ASN A 121 3.24 -12.15 10.60
N LEU A 122 2.37 -11.21 10.23
CA LEU A 122 2.69 -9.82 9.98
C LEU A 122 3.18 -9.13 11.26
N GLY A 123 4.25 -8.36 11.13
CA GLY A 123 4.75 -7.49 12.17
C GLY A 123 5.78 -6.51 11.63
N TYR A 124 6.23 -5.62 12.50
CA TYR A 124 7.33 -4.72 12.19
C TYR A 124 8.19 -4.45 13.42
N ARG A 125 9.45 -4.08 13.19
CA ARG A 125 10.38 -3.61 14.23
C ARG A 125 10.96 -2.28 13.82
N ILE A 126 11.21 -1.44 14.83
CA ILE A 126 11.86 -0.14 14.63
C ILE A 126 13.36 -0.35 14.67
N GLU A 127 14.04 0.01 13.59
CA GLU A 127 15.50 0.00 13.54
C GLU A 127 16.04 1.32 14.10
N ARG A 128 16.99 1.22 15.04
CA ARG A 128 17.59 2.37 15.73
C ARG A 128 19.10 2.40 15.51
N GLY A 129 19.61 3.58 15.20
CA GLY A 129 21.05 3.83 15.10
C GLY A 129 21.70 4.08 16.47
N LYS A 130 23.01 4.38 16.45
CA LYS A 130 23.86 4.59 17.64
C LYS A 130 23.29 5.61 18.65
N SER A 131 22.53 6.61 18.20
CA SER A 131 21.91 7.65 19.04
C SER A 131 20.44 7.39 19.40
N ARG A 132 19.99 6.13 19.34
CA ARG A 132 18.57 5.71 19.49
C ARG A 132 17.60 6.35 18.49
N ARG A 133 18.10 7.13 17.53
CA ARG A 133 17.32 7.69 16.42
C ARG A 133 16.78 6.56 15.56
N ILE A 134 15.52 6.68 15.17
CA ILE A 134 14.89 5.76 14.22
C ILE A 134 15.57 5.96 12.87
N ILE A 135 16.15 4.89 12.32
CA ILE A 135 16.84 4.91 11.03
C ILE A 135 16.05 4.13 9.96
N GLY A 136 15.21 3.18 10.38
CA GLY A 136 14.41 2.37 9.48
C GLY A 136 13.28 1.64 10.18
N ILE A 137 12.42 1.02 9.38
CA ILE A 137 11.36 0.12 9.81
C ILE A 137 11.52 -1.19 9.05
N ASN A 138 11.54 -2.29 9.81
CA ASN A 138 11.76 -3.63 9.28
C ASN A 138 10.46 -4.42 9.43
N PHE A 139 9.77 -4.61 8.32
CA PHE A 139 8.55 -5.40 8.24
C PHE A 139 8.88 -6.88 8.05
N SER A 140 8.11 -7.75 8.69
CA SER A 140 8.23 -9.20 8.57
C SER A 140 6.86 -9.83 8.43
N PHE A 141 6.78 -10.90 7.65
CA PHE A 141 5.59 -11.72 7.48
C PHE A 141 6.00 -13.08 6.89
N LYS A 142 5.11 -14.06 6.90
CA LYS A 142 5.38 -15.36 6.31
C LYS A 142 5.58 -15.22 4.81
N ARG A 143 6.74 -15.66 4.33
CA ARG A 143 7.06 -15.74 2.91
C ARG A 143 5.92 -16.41 2.14
N CYS A 144 5.53 -15.81 1.03
CA CYS A 144 4.51 -16.37 0.14
C CYS A 144 4.74 -15.92 -1.30
N ASN A 145 4.22 -16.69 -2.25
CA ASN A 145 4.15 -16.22 -3.63
C ASN A 145 3.15 -15.05 -3.70
N PRO A 146 3.52 -13.87 -4.25
CA PRO A 146 2.62 -12.75 -4.41
C PRO A 146 1.27 -13.14 -4.99
N ARG A 147 1.21 -14.08 -5.95
CA ARG A 147 -0.06 -14.54 -6.56
C ARG A 147 -1.07 -15.05 -5.53
N PHE A 148 -0.61 -15.70 -4.46
CA PHE A 148 -1.48 -16.20 -3.37
C PHE A 148 -1.96 -15.12 -2.40
N LEU A 149 -1.32 -13.95 -2.37
CA LEU A 149 -1.84 -12.78 -1.64
C LEU A 149 -2.99 -12.12 -2.40
N LEU A 150 -3.06 -12.37 -3.70
CA LEU A 150 -3.90 -11.65 -4.65
C LEU A 150 -5.12 -12.47 -5.10
N SER A 151 -5.17 -13.76 -4.78
CA SER A 151 -6.36 -14.61 -4.99
C SER A 151 -7.29 -14.47 -3.78
N LEU A 152 -8.56 -14.13 -4.02
CA LEU A 152 -9.65 -14.16 -3.03
C LEU A 152 -10.05 -15.62 -2.75
N GLU A 153 -9.10 -16.44 -2.33
CA GLU A 153 -9.35 -17.86 -2.08
C GLU A 153 -9.48 -18.12 -0.59
N HIS A 154 -10.60 -18.76 -0.24
CA HIS A 154 -11.04 -19.17 1.09
C HIS A 154 -11.00 -18.05 2.14
N GLU A 155 -12.16 -17.43 2.39
CA GLU A 155 -12.39 -16.44 3.46
C GLU A 155 -11.69 -16.80 4.78
N GLU A 156 -11.75 -18.08 5.15
CA GLU A 156 -11.13 -18.63 6.35
C GLU A 156 -9.64 -18.32 6.49
N LYS A 157 -8.89 -18.28 5.38
CA LYS A 157 -7.47 -17.92 5.37
C LYS A 157 -7.27 -16.49 5.87
N TYR A 158 -8.05 -15.56 5.37
CA TYR A 158 -7.96 -14.15 5.76
C TYR A 158 -8.33 -13.95 7.22
N LEU A 159 -9.42 -14.59 7.67
CA LEU A 159 -9.85 -14.54 9.06
C LEU A 159 -8.81 -15.18 10.01
N ARG A 160 -8.18 -16.29 9.58
CA ARG A 160 -7.09 -16.93 10.31
C ARG A 160 -5.88 -16.01 10.44
N ASN A 161 -5.46 -15.36 9.36
CA ASN A 161 -4.33 -14.42 9.40
C ASN A 161 -4.58 -13.29 10.40
N ILE A 162 -5.79 -12.71 10.42
CA ILE A 162 -6.16 -11.69 11.41
C ILE A 162 -6.02 -12.25 12.83
N ALA A 163 -6.50 -13.46 13.08
CA ALA A 163 -6.47 -14.09 14.39
C ALA A 163 -5.05 -14.41 14.88
N THR A 164 -4.15 -14.81 13.98
CA THR A 164 -2.79 -15.26 14.34
C THR A 164 -1.76 -14.13 14.41
N ASN A 165 -1.98 -13.00 13.74
CA ASN A 165 -1.04 -11.88 13.74
C ASN A 165 -0.84 -11.29 15.15
N SER A 166 0.36 -11.44 15.70
CA SER A 166 0.72 -10.98 17.05
C SER A 166 0.97 -9.48 17.14
N CYS A 167 1.13 -8.79 16.01
CA CYS A 167 1.26 -7.34 15.96
C CYS A 167 -0.04 -6.59 16.30
N LEU A 168 -1.18 -7.29 16.31
CA LEU A 168 -2.48 -6.71 16.61
C LEU A 168 -2.91 -7.05 18.04
N THR A 169 -3.42 -6.04 18.75
CA THR A 169 -4.11 -6.27 20.03
C THR A 169 -5.43 -7.03 19.81
N PRO A 170 -6.05 -7.63 20.85
CA PRO A 170 -7.36 -8.26 20.71
C PRO A 170 -8.43 -7.31 20.13
N GLN A 171 -8.38 -6.03 20.48
CA GLN A 171 -9.28 -5.01 19.94
C GLN A 171 -9.00 -4.76 18.46
N ASP A 172 -7.72 -4.66 18.06
CA ASP A 172 -7.34 -4.47 16.66
C ASP A 172 -7.72 -5.67 15.79
N LYS A 173 -7.62 -6.90 16.32
CA LYS A 173 -8.07 -8.12 15.63
C LYS A 173 -9.57 -8.08 15.38
N LYS A 174 -10.36 -7.66 16.38
CA LYS A 174 -11.80 -7.47 16.22
C LYS A 174 -12.10 -6.43 15.14
N HIS A 175 -11.41 -5.29 15.19
CA HIS A 175 -11.60 -4.21 14.22
C HIS A 175 -11.20 -4.61 12.79
N ALA A 176 -10.06 -5.29 12.63
CA ALA A 176 -9.61 -5.83 11.35
C ALA A 176 -10.63 -6.81 10.75
N LYS A 177 -11.20 -7.69 11.58
CA LYS A 177 -12.26 -8.62 11.16
C LYS A 177 -13.50 -7.88 10.67
N GLU A 178 -13.97 -6.87 11.41
CA GLU A 178 -15.13 -6.06 11.03
C GLU A 178 -14.90 -5.32 9.69
N ILE A 179 -13.72 -4.71 9.51
CA ILE A 179 -13.34 -4.06 8.26
C ILE A 179 -13.30 -5.08 7.11
N PHE A 180 -12.68 -6.24 7.33
CA PHE A 180 -12.55 -7.26 6.31
C PHE A 180 -13.91 -7.76 5.83
N ILE A 181 -14.80 -8.12 6.77
CA ILE A 181 -16.16 -8.58 6.45
C ILE A 181 -16.93 -7.49 5.68
N LYS A 182 -16.91 -6.25 6.19
CA LYS A 182 -17.63 -5.14 5.59
C LYS A 182 -17.16 -4.83 4.17
N ASN A 183 -15.85 -4.83 3.95
CA ASN A 183 -15.28 -4.37 2.69
C ASN A 183 -15.17 -5.48 1.65
N TYR A 184 -14.96 -6.73 2.04
CA TYR A 184 -14.55 -7.81 1.13
C TYR A 184 -15.59 -8.90 0.92
N LEU A 185 -16.46 -9.17 1.90
CA LEU A 185 -17.40 -10.30 1.88
C LEU A 185 -18.87 -9.89 1.69
N ARG A 186 -19.15 -8.59 1.83
CA ARG A 186 -20.41 -7.97 1.41
C ARG A 186 -20.23 -7.32 0.04
#